data_AF-A0A4Z0A8A1-F1
#
_entry.id   AF-A0A4Z0A8A1-F1
#
_cell.length_a   1.000
_cell.length_b   1.000
_cell.length_c   1.000
_cell.angle_alpha   90.00
_cell.angle_beta   90.00
_cell.angle_gamma   90.00
#
_symmetry.space_group_name_H-M   'P 1'
#
loop_
_entity.id
_entity.type
_entity.pdbx_description
1 polymer ?
#
loop_
_entity_poly.entity_id
_entity_poly.type
_entity_poly.pdbx_seq_one_letter_code
_entity_poly.pdbx_strand_id
1 'polypeptide(L)'
;MCSSPTHGSRQIIRGRPVQAVSLSLYPGDEYQSLAALTSSSTPIKRLTILILDNTTPSDLLPRIATHLPSLEALHIVALVAQYDPDTLRGSSTLLSAFPALRYLTFMASNATGSLEEEASIAACWARSCPTLRTIIMPQGKVWFPMNGRWICDTSDIGCTHGKNGKDGGSDGGAAETN
;
A
#
# COMPACT_ATOMS: atom_id res chain seq x y z
N MET A 1 -36.03 5.96 -15.35
CA MET A 1 -35.59 5.06 -14.27
C MET A 1 -34.32 4.38 -14.73
N CYS A 2 -33.16 4.76 -14.19
CA CYS A 2 -31.90 4.08 -14.50
C CYS A 2 -31.80 2.84 -13.62
N SER A 3 -31.53 1.68 -14.21
CA SER A 3 -31.35 0.42 -13.47
C SER A 3 -30.18 0.54 -12.50
N SER A 4 -30.39 0.15 -11.24
CA SER A 4 -29.32 0.13 -10.23
C SER A 4 -28.14 -0.75 -10.72
N PRO A 5 -26.87 -0.33 -10.57
CA PRO A 5 -25.71 -1.07 -11.11
C PRO A 5 -25.50 -2.49 -10.54
N THR A 6 -26.23 -2.83 -9.48
CA THR A 6 -25.97 -3.92 -8.54
C THR A 6 -26.20 -5.32 -9.08
N HIS A 7 -26.93 -5.47 -10.19
CA HIS A 7 -27.15 -6.78 -10.83
C HIS A 7 -26.03 -7.21 -11.79
N GLY A 8 -25.31 -6.27 -12.40
CA GLY A 8 -24.38 -6.56 -13.50
C GLY A 8 -23.16 -7.37 -13.07
N SER A 9 -22.41 -6.88 -12.07
CA SER A 9 -21.16 -7.51 -11.61
C SER A 9 -21.37 -8.95 -11.12
N ARG A 10 -22.42 -9.19 -10.33
CA ARG A 10 -22.75 -10.52 -9.80
C ARG A 10 -23.13 -11.51 -10.92
N GLN A 11 -23.86 -11.07 -11.94
CA GLN A 11 -24.17 -11.93 -13.10
C GLN A 11 -22.93 -12.27 -13.93
N ILE A 12 -21.97 -11.33 -14.05
CA ILE A 12 -20.72 -11.52 -14.80
C ILE A 12 -19.75 -12.47 -14.06
N ILE A 13 -19.73 -12.46 -12.72
CA ILE A 13 -18.77 -13.22 -11.91
C ILE A 13 -19.29 -14.63 -11.58
N ARG A 14 -20.61 -14.80 -11.38
CA ARG A 14 -21.19 -16.03 -10.82
C ARG A 14 -20.77 -17.29 -11.59
N GLY A 15 -20.14 -18.22 -10.87
CA GLY A 15 -19.72 -19.52 -11.42
C GLY A 15 -18.49 -19.48 -12.35
N ARG A 16 -17.93 -18.31 -12.64
CA ARG A 16 -16.70 -18.16 -13.45
C ARG A 16 -15.47 -18.19 -12.53
N PRO A 17 -14.34 -18.79 -12.94
CA PRO A 17 -13.15 -18.94 -12.10
C PRO A 17 -12.32 -17.65 -12.08
N VAL A 18 -12.90 -16.58 -11.54
CA VAL A 18 -12.23 -15.29 -11.39
C VAL A 18 -11.26 -15.39 -10.21
N GLN A 19 -10.04 -14.89 -10.39
CA GLN A 19 -9.00 -14.85 -9.34
C GLN A 19 -8.36 -13.47 -9.17
N ALA A 20 -8.54 -12.56 -10.12
CA ALA A 20 -7.98 -11.22 -10.10
C ALA A 20 -9.07 -10.21 -10.49
N VAL A 21 -9.21 -9.13 -9.71
CA VAL A 21 -10.24 -8.09 -9.92
C VAL A 21 -9.63 -6.72 -9.64
N SER A 22 -10.04 -5.72 -10.41
CA SER A 22 -9.81 -4.31 -10.10
C SER A 22 -11.16 -3.62 -9.86
N LEU A 23 -11.30 -2.88 -8.77
CA LEU A 23 -12.49 -2.12 -8.40
C LEU A 23 -12.13 -0.63 -8.23
N SER A 24 -13.10 0.24 -8.44
CA SER A 24 -13.02 1.66 -8.04
C SER A 24 -14.12 1.91 -7.02
N LEU A 25 -13.75 2.43 -5.85
CA LEU A 25 -14.68 2.82 -4.80
C LEU A 25 -14.97 4.31 -4.91
N TYR A 26 -16.26 4.64 -4.88
CA TYR A 26 -16.79 5.99 -4.99
C TYR A 26 -17.53 6.37 -3.69
N PRO A 27 -17.65 7.66 -3.36
CA PRO A 27 -18.41 8.10 -2.20
C PRO A 27 -19.83 7.51 -2.19
N GLY A 28 -20.17 6.79 -1.11
CA GLY A 28 -21.48 6.14 -0.96
C GLY A 28 -21.61 4.75 -1.56
N ASP A 29 -20.54 4.12 -2.06
CA ASP A 29 -20.56 2.68 -2.36
C ASP A 29 -20.65 1.87 -1.05
N GLU A 30 -21.70 1.06 -0.91
CA GLU A 30 -21.90 0.15 0.24
C GLU A 30 -21.02 -1.12 0.16
N TYR A 31 -19.97 -1.11 -0.66
CA TYR A 31 -19.05 -2.22 -0.90
C TYR A 31 -19.72 -3.46 -1.52
N GLN A 32 -20.88 -3.28 -2.17
CA GLN A 32 -21.66 -4.39 -2.75
C GLN A 32 -20.86 -5.12 -3.85
N SER A 33 -19.93 -4.41 -4.50
CA SER A 33 -18.96 -4.98 -5.44
C SER A 33 -18.07 -6.06 -4.80
N LEU A 34 -17.65 -5.91 -3.53
CA LEU A 34 -16.90 -6.94 -2.79
C LEU A 34 -17.76 -8.19 -2.53
N ALA A 35 -19.02 -7.97 -2.12
CA ALA A 35 -19.97 -9.06 -1.91
C ALA A 35 -20.24 -9.87 -3.19
N ALA A 36 -20.32 -9.21 -4.36
CA ALA A 36 -20.48 -9.88 -5.65
C ALA A 36 -19.30 -10.82 -5.99
N LEU A 37 -18.07 -10.50 -5.56
CA LEU A 37 -16.88 -11.33 -5.85
C LEU A 37 -16.96 -12.73 -5.23
N THR A 38 -17.66 -12.88 -4.10
CA THR A 38 -17.87 -14.17 -3.41
C THR A 38 -18.62 -15.20 -4.26
N SER A 39 -19.26 -14.78 -5.37
CA SER A 39 -19.98 -15.67 -6.29
C SER A 39 -19.10 -16.34 -7.35
N SER A 40 -17.80 -16.03 -7.40
CA SER A 40 -16.82 -16.70 -8.26
C SER A 40 -16.73 -18.20 -7.93
N SER A 41 -16.46 -19.05 -8.93
CA SER A 41 -16.22 -20.49 -8.69
C SER A 41 -14.83 -20.80 -8.14
N THR A 42 -13.95 -19.80 -8.06
CA THR A 42 -12.64 -19.90 -7.39
C THR A 42 -12.40 -18.72 -6.45
N PRO A 43 -11.65 -18.88 -5.34
CA PRO A 43 -11.33 -17.76 -4.46
C PRO A 43 -10.56 -16.65 -5.20
N ILE A 44 -10.92 -15.39 -4.94
CA ILE A 44 -10.15 -14.24 -5.42
C ILE A 44 -8.79 -14.22 -4.70
N LYS A 45 -7.72 -14.11 -5.49
CA LYS A 45 -6.34 -14.09 -5.03
C LYS A 45 -5.66 -12.73 -5.16
N ARG A 46 -6.11 -11.89 -6.09
CA ARG A 46 -5.53 -10.57 -6.35
C ARG A 46 -6.64 -9.53 -6.43
N LEU A 47 -6.50 -8.44 -5.68
CA LEU A 47 -7.46 -7.33 -5.68
C LEU A 47 -6.71 -6.01 -5.82
N THR A 48 -7.10 -5.22 -6.81
CA THR A 48 -6.76 -3.81 -6.90
C THR A 48 -7.99 -2.98 -6.54
N ILE A 49 -7.83 -1.97 -5.69
CA ILE A 49 -8.85 -0.99 -5.33
C ILE A 49 -8.29 0.41 -5.58
N LEU A 50 -9.00 1.18 -6.40
CA LEU A 50 -8.82 2.62 -6.53
C LEU A 50 -9.84 3.33 -5.62
N ILE A 51 -9.36 4.07 -4.61
CA ILE A 51 -10.18 4.84 -3.67
C ILE A 51 -10.27 6.28 -4.18
N LEU A 52 -11.50 6.71 -4.48
CA LEU A 52 -11.82 8.07 -4.97
C LEU A 52 -12.54 8.91 -3.90
N ASP A 53 -12.49 8.47 -2.64
CA ASP A 53 -13.08 9.14 -1.48
C ASP A 53 -12.12 9.14 -0.27
N ASN A 54 -12.65 9.42 0.92
CA ASN A 54 -11.91 9.52 2.19
C ASN A 54 -11.98 8.24 3.04
N THR A 55 -12.27 7.07 2.46
CA THR A 55 -12.38 5.80 3.18
C THR A 55 -11.11 5.48 3.98
N THR A 56 -11.26 5.13 5.27
CA THR A 56 -10.12 4.79 6.13
C THR A 56 -9.69 3.31 5.99
N PRO A 57 -8.45 2.93 6.36
CA PRO A 57 -8.04 1.52 6.36
C PRO A 57 -8.87 0.69 7.36
N SER A 58 -9.31 1.31 8.45
CA SER A 58 -10.22 0.74 9.45
C SER A 58 -11.61 0.40 8.90
N ASP A 59 -12.13 1.18 7.95
CA ASP A 59 -13.41 0.88 7.30
C ASP A 59 -13.26 -0.18 6.20
N LEU A 60 -12.17 -0.10 5.43
CA LEU A 60 -11.96 -0.90 4.23
C LEU A 60 -11.43 -2.31 4.52
N LEU A 61 -10.34 -2.43 5.28
CA LEU A 61 -9.62 -3.71 5.43
C LEU A 61 -10.50 -4.82 6.03
N PRO A 62 -11.33 -4.58 7.08
CA PRO A 62 -12.23 -5.61 7.60
C PRO A 62 -13.26 -6.08 6.57
N ARG A 63 -13.75 -5.18 5.70
CA ARG A 63 -14.72 -5.50 4.64
C ARG A 63 -14.09 -6.35 3.54
N ILE A 64 -12.84 -6.05 3.15
CA ILE A 64 -12.09 -6.89 2.21
C ILE A 64 -11.84 -8.28 2.83
N ALA A 65 -11.32 -8.34 4.06
CA ALA A 65 -11.01 -9.60 4.74
C ALA A 65 -12.25 -10.51 4.89
N THR A 66 -13.40 -9.94 5.24
CA THR A 66 -14.67 -10.65 5.40
C THR A 66 -15.12 -11.33 4.11
N HIS A 67 -14.96 -10.68 2.95
CA HIS A 67 -15.39 -11.22 1.66
C HIS A 67 -14.31 -12.06 0.96
N LEU A 68 -13.03 -11.80 1.22
CA LEU A 68 -11.89 -12.32 0.46
C LEU A 68 -10.77 -12.84 1.39
N PRO A 69 -11.03 -13.75 2.35
CA PRO A 69 -10.03 -14.20 3.32
C PRO A 69 -8.86 -14.98 2.70
N SER A 70 -9.00 -15.43 1.45
CA SER A 70 -7.97 -16.17 0.70
C SER A 70 -7.07 -15.29 -0.18
N LEU A 71 -7.11 -13.97 -0.02
CA LEU A 71 -6.39 -12.99 -0.83
C LEU A 71 -4.87 -13.08 -0.61
N GLU A 72 -4.11 -13.11 -1.71
CA GLU A 72 -2.65 -13.23 -1.73
C GLU A 72 -1.94 -11.92 -2.11
N ALA A 73 -2.59 -11.07 -2.90
CA ALA A 73 -2.14 -9.72 -3.21
C ALA A 73 -3.26 -8.69 -3.06
N LEU A 74 -3.00 -7.61 -2.32
CA LEU A 74 -3.87 -6.45 -2.16
C LEU A 74 -3.13 -5.20 -2.63
N HIS A 75 -3.73 -4.48 -3.57
CA HIS A 75 -3.20 -3.23 -4.10
C HIS A 75 -4.24 -2.13 -3.91
N ILE A 76 -4.02 -1.25 -2.95
CA ILE A 76 -4.83 -0.07 -2.68
C ILE A 76 -4.12 1.15 -3.27
N VAL A 77 -4.86 1.97 -4.03
CA VAL A 77 -4.41 3.26 -4.55
C VAL A 77 -5.44 4.30 -4.11
N ALA A 78 -5.07 5.21 -3.21
CA ALA A 78 -5.94 6.29 -2.77
C ALA A 78 -5.55 7.62 -3.42
N LEU A 79 -6.51 8.26 -4.10
CA LEU A 79 -6.26 9.52 -4.80
C LEU A 79 -6.66 10.75 -3.96
N VAL A 80 -7.60 10.59 -3.04
CA VAL A 80 -8.20 11.69 -2.26
C VAL A 80 -7.83 11.61 -0.78
N ALA A 81 -8.04 10.46 -0.15
CA ALA A 81 -7.75 10.25 1.27
C ALA A 81 -6.29 10.61 1.63
N GLN A 82 -6.14 11.31 2.76
CA GLN A 82 -4.85 11.54 3.40
C GLN A 82 -4.63 10.45 4.46
N TYR A 83 -3.44 9.86 4.46
CA TYR A 83 -3.03 8.91 5.50
C TYR A 83 -1.69 9.33 6.07
N ASP A 84 -1.71 9.67 7.34
CA ASP A 84 -0.55 9.91 8.17
C ASP A 84 0.08 8.58 8.66
N PRO A 85 1.32 8.62 9.17
CA PRO A 85 1.99 7.44 9.73
C PRO A 85 1.25 6.71 10.85
N ASP A 86 0.46 7.40 11.68
CA ASP A 86 -0.24 6.82 12.83
C ASP A 86 -1.49 6.05 12.39
N THR A 87 -2.27 6.61 11.46
CA THR A 87 -3.40 5.93 10.79
C THR A 87 -2.94 4.63 10.12
N LEU A 88 -1.81 4.66 9.42
CA LEU A 88 -1.22 3.47 8.79
C LEU A 88 -0.70 2.46 9.82
N ARG A 89 -0.05 2.91 10.89
CA ARG A 89 0.41 2.04 11.98
C ARG A 89 -0.76 1.38 12.72
N GLY A 90 -1.85 2.13 12.94
CA GLY A 90 -3.10 1.64 13.54
C GLY A 90 -3.77 0.52 12.75
N SER A 91 -3.61 0.50 11.42
CA SER A 91 -4.13 -0.58 10.56
C SER A 91 -3.39 -1.91 10.66
N SER A 92 -2.24 -1.97 11.36
CA SER A 92 -1.40 -3.17 11.49
C SER A 92 -2.18 -4.41 11.94
N THR A 93 -2.93 -4.30 13.04
CA THR A 93 -3.71 -5.41 13.60
C THR A 93 -4.78 -5.93 12.64
N LEU A 94 -5.34 -5.08 11.78
CA LEU A 94 -6.34 -5.44 10.77
C LEU A 94 -5.76 -6.38 9.70
N LEU A 95 -4.46 -6.31 9.43
CA LEU A 95 -3.80 -7.20 8.47
C LEU A 95 -3.71 -8.66 8.95
N SER A 96 -3.90 -8.92 10.25
CA SER A 96 -3.99 -10.29 10.78
C SER A 96 -5.20 -11.07 10.25
N ALA A 97 -6.23 -10.38 9.74
CA ALA A 97 -7.40 -10.99 9.13
C ALA A 97 -7.13 -11.58 7.73
N PHE A 98 -5.92 -11.46 7.19
CA PHE A 98 -5.53 -11.97 5.87
C PHE A 98 -4.47 -13.08 5.97
N PRO A 99 -4.86 -14.34 6.26
CA PRO A 99 -3.93 -15.45 6.50
C PRO A 99 -3.13 -15.91 5.27
N ALA A 100 -3.42 -15.39 4.08
CA ALA A 100 -2.75 -15.73 2.83
C ALA A 100 -2.01 -14.55 2.17
N LEU A 101 -2.08 -13.34 2.74
CA LEU A 101 -1.59 -12.13 2.07
C LEU A 101 -0.06 -12.09 2.05
N ARG A 102 0.50 -11.95 0.85
CA ARG A 102 1.94 -11.97 0.57
C ARG A 102 2.45 -10.65 0.00
N TYR A 103 1.61 -9.97 -0.77
CA TYR A 103 1.95 -8.72 -1.42
C TYR A 103 0.93 -7.64 -1.02
N LEU A 104 1.40 -6.60 -0.35
CA LEU A 104 0.58 -5.44 -0.01
C LEU A 104 1.16 -4.22 -0.71
N THR A 105 0.36 -3.55 -1.52
CA THR A 105 0.65 -2.23 -2.06
C THR A 105 -0.39 -1.29 -1.50
N PHE A 106 0.05 -0.21 -0.89
CA PHE A 106 -0.80 0.85 -0.40
C PHE A 106 -0.19 2.16 -0.86
N MET A 107 -0.62 2.68 -2.00
CA MET A 107 -0.19 3.99 -2.54
C MET A 107 -1.20 5.07 -2.18
N ALA A 108 -0.72 6.26 -1.80
CA ALA A 108 -1.59 7.41 -1.57
C ALA A 108 -0.92 8.72 -2.01
N SER A 109 -1.65 9.53 -2.76
CA SER A 109 -1.17 10.76 -3.40
C SER A 109 -0.58 11.80 -2.43
N ASN A 110 -1.13 11.87 -1.22
CA ASN A 110 -0.85 12.90 -0.22
C ASN A 110 -0.18 12.34 1.05
N ALA A 111 0.51 11.20 0.96
CA ALA A 111 1.08 10.55 2.12
C ALA A 111 2.32 11.27 2.67
N THR A 112 2.40 11.37 3.99
CA THR A 112 3.53 11.94 4.73
C THR A 112 4.27 10.85 5.50
N GLY A 113 5.53 11.12 5.86
CA GLY A 113 6.35 10.21 6.66
C GLY A 113 7.80 10.12 6.18
N SER A 114 8.70 9.92 7.13
CA SER A 114 10.10 9.61 6.92
C SER A 114 10.32 8.14 6.53
N LEU A 115 11.53 7.82 6.07
CA LEU A 115 11.93 6.43 5.79
C LEU A 115 11.90 5.56 7.07
N GLU A 116 12.19 6.14 8.23
CA GLU A 116 12.17 5.45 9.53
C GLU A 116 10.73 5.12 9.98
N GLU A 117 9.80 6.05 9.79
CA GLU A 117 8.38 5.80 10.06
C GLU A 117 7.82 4.72 9.14
N GLU A 118 8.15 4.74 7.84
CA GLU A 118 7.77 3.66 6.93
C GLU A 118 8.37 2.31 7.33
N ALA A 119 9.65 2.27 7.73
CA ALA A 119 10.30 1.06 8.23
C ALA A 119 9.56 0.48 9.45
N SER A 120 9.19 1.36 10.38
CA SER A 120 8.44 1.03 11.58
C SER A 120 7.06 0.47 11.24
N ILE A 121 6.33 1.11 10.30
CA ILE A 121 5.01 0.64 9.84
C ILE A 121 5.13 -0.71 9.14
N ALA A 122 6.06 -0.87 8.19
CA ALA A 122 6.30 -2.13 7.48
C ALA A 122 6.61 -3.28 8.46
N ALA A 123 7.45 -3.02 9.48
CA ALA A 123 7.73 -3.98 10.54
C ALA A 123 6.49 -4.29 11.41
N CYS A 124 5.62 -3.31 11.69
CA CYS A 124 4.36 -3.54 12.40
C CYS A 124 3.41 -4.42 11.59
N TRP A 125 3.19 -4.07 10.31
CA TRP A 125 2.35 -4.81 9.37
C TRP A 125 2.80 -6.26 9.22
N ALA A 126 4.11 -6.49 9.08
CA ALA A 126 4.68 -7.83 8.97
C ALA A 126 4.58 -8.67 10.24
N ARG A 127 4.63 -8.07 11.44
CA ARG A 127 4.37 -8.80 12.70
C ARG A 127 2.91 -9.25 12.79
N SER A 128 1.98 -8.41 12.33
CA SER A 128 0.55 -8.74 12.32
C SER A 128 0.13 -9.67 11.18
N CYS A 129 0.86 -9.66 10.05
CA CYS A 129 0.62 -10.53 8.90
C CYS A 129 1.93 -11.23 8.46
N PRO A 130 2.34 -12.34 9.14
CA PRO A 130 3.63 -13.01 8.92
C PRO A 130 3.81 -13.65 7.53
N THR A 131 2.75 -13.72 6.72
CA THR A 131 2.81 -14.19 5.33
C THR A 131 3.35 -13.16 4.35
N LEU A 132 3.40 -11.86 4.73
CA LEU A 132 3.89 -10.78 3.89
C LEU A 132 5.34 -11.01 3.44
N ARG A 133 5.59 -10.74 2.16
CA ARG A 133 6.87 -10.86 1.46
C ARG A 133 7.30 -9.56 0.80
N THR A 134 6.34 -8.70 0.48
CA THR A 134 6.59 -7.37 -0.09
C THR A 134 5.52 -6.40 0.39
N ILE A 135 5.96 -5.22 0.81
CA ILE A 135 5.10 -4.08 1.15
C ILE A 135 5.56 -2.92 0.26
N ILE A 136 4.66 -2.36 -0.55
CA ILE A 136 4.91 -1.08 -1.24
C ILE A 136 4.15 -0.02 -0.44
N MET A 137 4.90 0.89 0.13
CA MET A 137 4.41 1.94 1.03
C MET A 137 3.84 3.14 0.24
N PRO A 138 3.12 4.07 0.90
CA PRO A 138 2.40 5.15 0.22
C PRO A 138 3.22 6.01 -0.74
N GLN A 139 4.50 6.22 -0.44
CA GLN A 139 5.43 6.98 -1.28
C GLN A 139 6.08 6.14 -2.40
N GLY A 140 5.57 4.94 -2.68
CA GLY A 140 6.07 4.03 -3.71
C GLY A 140 7.30 3.19 -3.31
N LYS A 141 7.88 3.45 -2.12
CA LYS A 141 9.03 2.70 -1.58
C LYS A 141 8.70 1.23 -1.38
N VAL A 142 9.57 0.35 -1.89
CA VAL A 142 9.39 -1.10 -1.86
C VAL A 142 10.15 -1.69 -0.68
N TRP A 143 9.46 -2.40 0.20
CA TRP A 143 10.01 -3.03 1.40
C TRP A 143 9.90 -4.55 1.33
N PHE A 144 10.96 -5.24 1.74
CA PHE A 144 11.03 -6.70 1.74
C PHE A 144 11.84 -7.24 2.94
N PRO A 145 11.59 -8.48 3.40
CA PRO A 145 12.29 -9.06 4.53
C PRO A 145 13.68 -9.59 4.13
N MET A 146 14.72 -9.11 4.79
CA MET A 146 16.10 -9.60 4.68
C MET A 146 16.70 -9.80 6.08
N ASN A 147 17.19 -11.01 6.37
CA ASN A 147 17.84 -11.36 7.64
C ASN A 147 17.02 -10.97 8.89
N GLY A 148 15.71 -11.22 8.86
CA GLY A 148 14.79 -10.91 9.97
C GLY A 148 14.41 -9.43 10.14
N ARG A 149 14.91 -8.53 9.27
CA ARG A 149 14.54 -7.11 9.24
C ARG A 149 13.82 -6.78 7.93
N TRP A 150 13.03 -5.71 7.93
CA TRP A 150 12.48 -5.15 6.70
C TRP A 150 13.41 -4.06 6.19
N ILE A 151 13.77 -4.15 4.92
CA ILE A 151 14.64 -3.18 4.24
C ILE A 151 13.92 -2.57 3.04
N CYS A 152 14.21 -1.31 2.77
CA CYS A 152 13.73 -0.61 1.59
C CYS A 152 14.68 -0.89 0.41
N ASP A 153 14.12 -1.12 -0.77
CA ASP A 153 14.88 -0.98 -2.01
C ASP A 153 15.13 0.52 -2.25
N THR A 154 16.35 0.97 -1.97
CA THR A 154 16.80 2.35 -2.21
C THR A 154 17.53 2.46 -3.55
N SER A 155 17.08 1.73 -4.57
CA SER A 155 17.51 1.93 -5.95
C SER A 155 16.95 3.25 -6.48
N ASP A 156 17.62 4.35 -6.12
CA ASP A 156 17.29 5.71 -6.55
C ASP A 156 17.22 5.80 -8.08
N ILE A 157 16.02 6.00 -8.62
CA ILE A 157 15.81 6.36 -10.02
C ILE A 157 16.09 7.86 -10.18
N GLY A 158 17.38 8.21 -10.17
CA GLY A 158 17.92 9.56 -10.40
C GLY A 158 18.06 10.41 -9.13
N CYS A 159 19.15 11.16 -8.93
CA CYS A 159 20.14 11.63 -9.89
C CYS A 159 21.59 11.43 -9.42
N THR A 160 22.43 10.87 -10.29
CA THR A 160 23.87 11.06 -10.22
C THR A 160 24.22 12.51 -10.59
N HIS A 161 24.90 13.20 -9.69
CA HIS A 161 25.81 14.30 -10.04
C HIS A 161 27.13 14.12 -9.29
N GLY A 162 28.03 13.35 -9.90
CA GLY A 162 29.43 13.34 -9.52
C GLY A 162 30.19 14.44 -10.27
N LYS A 163 30.98 15.22 -9.54
CA LYS A 163 32.14 16.06 -9.92
C LYS A 163 32.41 17.01 -8.73
N ASN A 164 33.63 17.25 -8.25
CA ASN A 164 34.94 16.69 -8.57
C ASN A 164 35.82 16.85 -7.32
N GLY A 165 36.79 15.95 -7.13
CA GLY A 165 37.99 16.29 -6.36
C GLY A 165 39.09 16.75 -7.31
N LYS A 166 39.68 17.93 -7.07
CA LYS A 166 41.08 18.26 -7.44
C LYS A 166 41.52 19.61 -6.85
N ASP A 167 42.73 19.61 -6.31
CA ASP A 167 43.73 20.71 -6.17
C ASP A 167 43.27 22.09 -5.63
N GLY A 168 44.00 22.80 -4.76
CA GLY A 168 45.29 22.55 -4.10
C GLY A 168 45.93 23.86 -3.62
N GLY A 169 46.44 23.90 -2.38
CA GLY A 169 47.16 25.03 -1.76
C GLY A 169 46.31 26.28 -1.46
N SER A 170 46.76 27.30 -0.73
CA SER A 170 47.83 27.46 0.27
C SER A 170 47.93 28.96 0.54
N ASP A 171 47.40 29.43 1.67
CA ASP A 171 47.86 30.63 2.40
C ASP A 171 47.12 30.62 3.76
N GLY A 172 47.63 31.19 4.85
CA GLY A 172 48.66 32.21 4.99
C GLY A 172 48.11 33.24 6.00
N GLY A 173 48.92 33.69 6.97
CA GLY A 173 48.47 34.63 8.01
C GLY A 173 48.11 36.02 7.46
N ALA A 174 47.63 36.98 8.26
CA ALA A 174 47.77 37.10 9.72
C ALA A 174 46.67 37.99 10.34
N ALA A 175 46.78 38.28 11.64
CA ALA A 175 45.93 39.20 12.39
C ALA A 175 46.64 40.55 12.66
N GLU A 176 45.93 41.66 12.43
CA GLU A 176 46.05 42.99 13.06
C GLU A 176 44.63 43.63 12.99
N THR A 177 44.00 44.30 13.96
CA THR A 177 44.29 44.61 15.38
C THR A 177 45.24 45.77 15.74
N ASN A 178 45.04 46.95 15.13
CA ASN A 178 44.72 48.17 15.90
C ASN A 178 43.93 49.19 15.05
#